data_AF-A0A925AML2-F1
#
_entry.id   AF-A0A925AML2-F1
#
_cell.length_a   1.000
_cell.length_b   1.000
_cell.length_c   1.000
_cell.angle_alpha   90.00
_cell.angle_beta   90.00
_cell.angle_gamma   90.00
#
_symmetry.space_group_name_H-M   'P 1'
#
loop_
_entity.id
_entity.type
_entity.pdbx_description
1 polymer ?
#
loop_
_entity_poly.entity_id
_entity_poly.type
_entity_poly.pdbx_seq_one_letter_code
_entity_poly.pdbx_strand_id
1 'polypeptide(L)'
;MAVLICAVAGLLAGCRSAPRSMPATTAPTAPPVEVMRRPAIDLTRGGAGFPLDLTLPPKSLDELTTGLERAYAARLEGTQNIRITADGDSVTDLRSLEIDLTNSSVRPNYTPLSQVENAKYAQFMHVKKLRYVADPLKYQNYAASMVLEANDADLALTASDDKKLALALTNCSTGSARLTIDLRDLESGLAAGSRLRSTMAFGIDSIGLQLRSSTKQTLEAVLTINARVLMLPARFRLTGRADIDDQFRVHFTNLNAEGDDPAGAMVAAVVQGKLDKLNNRAAPLLKLPGDRIHIDDLQFMLDSNLRINIQFSGQK
;
A
#
# COMPACT_ATOMS: atom_id res chain seq x y z
N MET A 1 3.45 6.10 4.70
CA MET A 1 4.87 6.07 4.27
C MET A 1 5.15 5.12 3.09
N ALA A 2 4.36 4.05 2.88
CA ALA A 2 4.16 3.45 1.55
C ALA A 2 3.72 4.45 0.46
N VAL A 3 3.66 5.75 0.77
CA VAL A 3 3.06 6.84 0.00
C VAL A 3 4.06 7.92 -0.25
N LEU A 4 4.96 8.19 0.70
CA LEU A 4 6.22 8.83 0.35
C LEU A 4 7.01 7.85 -0.55
N ILE A 5 6.94 6.55 -0.26
CA ILE A 5 7.57 5.49 -1.05
C ILE A 5 6.81 5.17 -2.34
N CYS A 6 5.47 5.05 -2.38
CA CYS A 6 4.75 4.91 -3.66
C CYS A 6 4.68 6.22 -4.45
N ALA A 7 4.74 7.40 -3.80
CA ALA A 7 4.98 8.64 -4.52
C ALA A 7 6.38 8.59 -5.11
N VAL A 8 7.46 8.44 -4.35
CA VAL A 8 8.82 8.39 -4.91
C VAL A 8 9.00 7.27 -5.95
N ALA A 9 8.51 6.06 -5.71
CA ALA A 9 8.55 4.94 -6.67
C ALA A 9 7.65 5.20 -7.91
N GLY A 10 6.46 5.79 -7.74
CA GLY A 10 5.57 6.18 -8.84
C GLY A 10 6.07 7.39 -9.63
N LEU A 11 6.80 8.29 -8.99
CA LEU A 11 7.43 9.47 -9.58
C LEU A 11 8.62 9.05 -10.46
N LEU A 12 9.41 8.05 -10.02
CA LEU A 12 10.50 7.43 -10.77
C LEU A 12 9.99 6.51 -11.91
N ALA A 13 8.88 5.81 -11.70
CA ALA A 13 8.25 4.96 -12.71
C ALA A 13 7.45 5.73 -13.80
N GLY A 14 7.20 7.03 -13.58
CA GLY A 14 6.33 7.87 -14.40
C GLY A 14 7.06 8.90 -15.27
N CYS A 15 8.39 8.81 -15.46
CA CYS A 15 9.14 9.72 -16.32
C CYS A 15 8.96 9.34 -17.81
N ARG A 16 7.75 9.48 -18.34
CA ARG A 16 7.55 9.50 -19.80
C ARG A 16 7.86 10.90 -20.31
N SER A 17 9.03 11.06 -20.92
CA SER A 17 9.34 12.22 -21.74
C SER A 17 8.42 12.20 -22.97
N ALA A 18 7.61 13.24 -23.16
CA ALA A 18 6.95 13.47 -24.44
C ALA A 18 8.03 13.75 -25.51
N PRO A 19 7.95 13.18 -26.71
CA PRO A 19 8.90 13.50 -27.77
C PRO A 19 8.71 14.94 -28.28
N ARG A 20 9.80 15.72 -28.32
CA ARG A 20 9.98 16.90 -29.22
C ARG A 20 10.10 16.34 -30.65
N SER A 21 9.57 16.90 -31.73
CA SER A 21 9.04 18.24 -32.06
C SER A 21 8.42 18.21 -33.47
N MET A 22 7.32 18.92 -33.74
CA MET A 22 6.90 19.49 -35.05
C MET A 22 5.81 20.58 -34.83
N PRO A 23 5.58 21.50 -35.78
CA PRO A 23 5.25 22.90 -35.48
C PRO A 23 3.77 23.17 -35.16
N ALA A 24 3.59 24.31 -34.48
CA ALA A 24 2.37 24.98 -34.03
C ALA A 24 1.04 24.54 -34.66
N THR A 25 0.37 23.58 -34.01
CA THR A 25 -1.09 23.44 -34.04
C THR A 25 -1.55 23.52 -32.59
N THR A 26 -2.55 24.36 -32.32
CA THR A 26 -3.17 24.61 -31.01
C THR A 26 -3.36 23.32 -30.23
N ALA A 27 -2.53 23.12 -29.21
CA ALA A 27 -2.53 21.91 -28.40
C ALA A 27 -3.82 21.83 -27.57
N PRO A 28 -4.55 20.70 -27.58
CA PRO A 28 -5.57 20.45 -26.59
C PRO A 28 -4.89 20.39 -25.21
N THR A 29 -5.33 21.24 -24.29
CA THR A 29 -4.90 21.25 -22.90
C THR A 29 -5.09 19.85 -22.32
N ALA A 30 -3.99 19.12 -22.10
CA ALA A 30 -4.05 17.84 -21.42
C ALA A 30 -4.71 18.06 -20.06
N PRO A 31 -5.70 17.24 -19.67
CA PRO A 31 -6.38 17.41 -18.41
C PRO A 31 -5.35 17.34 -17.26
N PRO A 32 -5.49 18.18 -16.23
CA PRO A 32 -4.57 18.20 -15.10
C PRO A 32 -4.50 16.80 -14.51
N VAL A 33 -3.28 16.23 -14.45
CA VAL A 33 -3.04 14.96 -13.76
C VAL A 33 -3.42 15.16 -12.29
N GLU A 34 -4.47 14.48 -11.86
CA GLU A 34 -5.05 14.58 -10.53
C GLU A 34 -4.20 13.77 -9.54
N VAL A 35 -3.08 14.34 -9.08
CA VAL A 35 -1.97 13.57 -8.48
C VAL A 35 -2.29 12.94 -7.11
N MET A 36 -3.27 13.42 -6.33
CA MET A 36 -3.61 12.79 -5.05
C MET A 36 -5.06 13.04 -4.60
N ARG A 37 -6.03 12.35 -5.21
CA ARG A 37 -7.29 12.01 -4.52
C ARG A 37 -7.25 10.63 -3.87
N ARG A 38 -6.23 9.82 -4.19
CA ARG A 38 -6.16 8.42 -3.77
C ARG A 38 -5.54 8.31 -2.38
N PRO A 39 -6.11 7.44 -1.53
CA PRO A 39 -5.61 7.22 -0.19
C PRO A 39 -4.21 6.67 -0.23
N ALA A 40 -3.50 6.96 0.85
CA ALA A 40 -2.11 6.67 0.95
C ALA A 40 -1.89 5.12 1.05
N ILE A 41 -2.63 4.49 1.94
CA ILE A 41 -2.78 3.05 2.05
C ILE A 41 -4.21 2.72 1.64
N ASP A 42 -4.36 2.11 0.47
CA ASP A 42 -5.66 1.67 -0.01
C ASP A 42 -5.91 0.22 0.42
N LEU A 43 -6.50 0.03 1.60
CA LEU A 43 -6.82 -1.29 2.09
C LEU A 43 -7.94 -1.95 1.27
N THR A 44 -8.71 -1.17 0.50
CA THR A 44 -9.65 -1.74 -0.47
C THR A 44 -8.88 -2.57 -1.50
N ARG A 45 -7.73 -2.11 -2.01
CA ARG A 45 -6.97 -2.80 -3.07
C ARG A 45 -6.04 -3.93 -2.60
N GLY A 46 -6.25 -4.49 -1.41
CA GLY A 46 -5.61 -5.75 -1.02
C GLY A 46 -5.10 -5.86 0.41
N GLY A 47 -5.26 -4.84 1.25
CA GLY A 47 -4.83 -4.90 2.66
C GLY A 47 -5.94 -5.24 3.66
N ALA A 48 -7.21 -4.94 3.36
CA ALA A 48 -8.39 -5.35 4.13
C ALA A 48 -9.39 -6.14 3.29
N GLY A 49 -8.98 -6.53 2.08
CA GLY A 49 -9.73 -7.39 1.18
C GLY A 49 -9.21 -8.83 1.25
N PHE A 50 -10.02 -9.76 1.73
CA PHE A 50 -9.71 -11.20 1.72
C PHE A 50 -10.19 -11.80 0.40
N PRO A 51 -9.30 -12.25 -0.48
CA PRO A 51 -9.67 -12.67 -1.81
C PRO A 51 -10.39 -14.03 -1.79
N LEU A 52 -11.40 -14.20 -2.64
CA LEU A 52 -12.16 -15.44 -2.79
C LEU A 52 -12.05 -15.93 -4.23
N ASP A 53 -11.58 -17.16 -4.44
CA ASP A 53 -11.56 -17.78 -5.76
C ASP A 53 -12.92 -18.38 -6.12
N LEU A 54 -13.95 -17.52 -6.08
CA LEU A 54 -15.35 -17.83 -6.32
C LEU A 54 -15.97 -16.70 -7.15
N THR A 55 -16.96 -17.04 -7.97
CA THR A 55 -17.76 -16.06 -8.75
C THR A 55 -19.16 -15.86 -8.17
N LEU A 56 -19.57 -16.71 -7.23
CA LEU A 56 -20.83 -16.64 -6.52
C LEU A 56 -20.57 -16.67 -5.00
N PRO A 57 -21.45 -16.07 -4.18
CA PRO A 57 -21.30 -16.11 -2.73
C PRO A 57 -21.18 -17.56 -2.22
N PRO A 58 -20.24 -17.84 -1.30
CA PRO A 58 -20.09 -19.19 -0.76
C PRO A 58 -21.34 -19.59 0.03
N LYS A 59 -21.72 -20.87 -0.08
CA LYS A 59 -22.92 -21.44 0.54
C LYS A 59 -22.60 -22.25 1.79
N SER A 60 -21.33 -22.55 2.04
CA SER A 60 -20.87 -23.32 3.20
C SER A 60 -19.52 -22.80 3.72
N LEU A 61 -19.17 -23.20 4.94
CA LEU A 61 -17.84 -22.91 5.52
C LEU A 61 -16.70 -23.55 4.73
N ASP A 62 -16.94 -24.74 4.19
CA ASP A 62 -15.97 -25.47 3.36
C ASP A 62 -15.71 -24.72 2.03
N GLU A 63 -16.76 -24.22 1.39
CA GLU A 63 -16.64 -23.43 0.15
C GLU A 63 -15.93 -22.08 0.41
N LEU A 64 -16.25 -21.42 1.53
CA LEU A 64 -15.55 -20.20 1.97
C LEU A 64 -14.05 -20.45 2.18
N THR A 65 -13.71 -21.47 2.98
CA THR A 65 -12.32 -21.78 3.36
C THR A 65 -11.52 -22.20 2.12
N THR A 66 -12.05 -23.13 1.33
CA THR A 66 -11.43 -23.56 0.07
C THR A 66 -11.27 -22.40 -0.92
N GLY A 67 -12.26 -21.51 -1.01
CA GLY A 67 -12.21 -20.33 -1.88
C GLY A 67 -11.12 -19.34 -1.46
N LEU A 68 -10.96 -19.09 -0.16
CA LEU A 68 -9.87 -18.29 0.38
C LEU A 68 -8.50 -18.94 0.13
N GLU A 69 -8.36 -20.23 0.43
CA GLU A 69 -7.11 -20.97 0.26
C GLU A 69 -6.61 -20.95 -1.19
N ARG A 70 -7.50 -21.24 -2.14
CA ARG A 70 -7.19 -21.17 -3.58
C ARG A 70 -6.79 -19.76 -4.01
N ALA A 71 -7.50 -18.76 -3.52
CA ALA A 71 -7.19 -17.37 -3.84
C ALA A 71 -5.81 -16.95 -3.34
N TYR A 72 -5.41 -17.38 -2.14
CA TYR A 72 -4.06 -17.12 -1.62
C TYR A 72 -2.99 -17.99 -2.30
N ALA A 73 -3.27 -19.27 -2.59
CA ALA A 73 -2.34 -20.15 -3.30
C ALA A 73 -1.99 -19.65 -4.71
N ALA A 74 -2.90 -18.91 -5.36
CA ALA A 74 -2.64 -18.25 -6.63
C ALA A 74 -1.66 -17.07 -6.52
N ARG A 75 -1.49 -16.49 -5.33
CA ARG A 75 -0.68 -15.28 -5.05
C ARG A 75 0.63 -15.60 -4.38
N LEU A 76 0.64 -16.66 -3.58
CA LEU A 76 1.72 -17.04 -2.70
C LEU A 76 2.42 -18.30 -3.21
N GLU A 77 3.70 -18.41 -2.87
CA GLU A 77 4.51 -19.62 -2.93
C GLU A 77 4.49 -20.31 -1.56
N GLY A 78 4.67 -21.63 -1.54
CA GLY A 78 4.69 -22.41 -0.30
C GLY A 78 3.31 -22.53 0.34
N THR A 79 2.35 -23.10 -0.39
CA THR A 79 0.95 -23.24 0.05
C THR A 79 0.79 -23.99 1.38
N GLN A 80 1.78 -24.79 1.79
CA GLN A 80 1.79 -25.45 3.10
C GLN A 80 1.79 -24.48 4.30
N ASN A 81 2.14 -23.21 4.09
CA ASN A 81 2.18 -22.19 5.13
C ASN A 81 0.86 -21.40 5.25
N ILE A 82 -0.07 -21.61 4.31
CA ILE A 82 -1.37 -20.94 4.34
C ILE A 82 -2.28 -21.75 5.23
N ARG A 83 -2.76 -21.14 6.33
CA ARG A 83 -3.73 -21.75 7.23
C ARG A 83 -4.94 -20.85 7.35
N ILE A 84 -6.10 -21.38 6.99
CA ILE A 84 -7.37 -20.67 7.06
C ILE A 84 -8.32 -21.48 7.92
N THR A 85 -8.97 -20.83 8.88
CA THR A 85 -9.89 -21.50 9.79
C THR A 85 -11.13 -20.63 9.97
N ALA A 86 -12.28 -21.19 9.61
CA ALA A 86 -13.59 -20.58 9.84
C ALA A 86 -14.39 -21.48 10.78
N ASP A 87 -14.88 -20.89 11.87
CA ASP A 87 -15.72 -21.57 12.87
C ASP A 87 -17.03 -20.79 13.04
N GLY A 88 -18.15 -21.51 13.03
CA GLY A 88 -19.48 -20.93 13.11
C GLY A 88 -20.56 -21.95 12.75
N ASP A 89 -21.82 -21.55 12.93
CA ASP A 89 -22.96 -22.41 12.64
C ASP A 89 -23.47 -22.20 11.20
N SER A 90 -23.12 -21.06 10.57
CA SER A 90 -23.46 -20.73 9.18
C SER A 90 -22.37 -19.89 8.51
N VAL A 91 -22.32 -19.86 7.18
CA VAL A 91 -21.37 -19.02 6.42
C VAL A 91 -21.65 -17.51 6.57
N THR A 92 -22.81 -17.12 7.07
CA THR A 92 -23.20 -15.72 7.27
C THR A 92 -22.98 -15.23 8.71
N ASP A 93 -22.76 -16.14 9.66
CA ASP A 93 -22.53 -15.82 11.08
C ASP A 93 -21.45 -16.73 11.66
N LEU A 94 -20.23 -16.19 11.77
CA LEU A 94 -19.05 -16.89 12.25
C LEU A 94 -18.71 -16.50 13.69
N ARG A 95 -18.33 -17.50 14.49
CA ARG A 95 -17.66 -17.27 15.78
C ARG A 95 -16.23 -16.76 15.56
N SER A 96 -15.52 -17.30 14.58
CA SER A 96 -14.19 -16.80 14.22
C SER A 96 -13.82 -17.07 12.77
N LEU A 97 -13.05 -16.14 12.19
CA LEU A 97 -12.33 -16.31 10.94
C LEU A 97 -10.87 -15.93 11.16
N GLU A 98 -9.97 -16.91 11.00
CA GLU A 98 -8.53 -16.71 11.07
C GLU A 98 -7.88 -17.02 9.73
N ILE A 99 -7.02 -16.11 9.26
CA ILE A 99 -6.21 -16.24 8.07
C ILE A 99 -4.76 -16.03 8.48
N ASP A 100 -3.98 -17.10 8.45
CA ASP A 100 -2.56 -17.09 8.78
C ASP A 100 -1.73 -17.40 7.52
N LEU A 101 -0.92 -16.42 7.15
CA LEU A 101 0.01 -16.42 6.02
C LEU A 101 1.46 -16.31 6.50
N THR A 102 1.73 -16.57 7.77
CA THR A 102 3.07 -16.55 8.39
C THR A 102 4.06 -17.33 7.54
N ASN A 103 5.23 -16.74 7.28
CA ASN A 103 6.29 -17.29 6.45
C ASN A 103 5.92 -17.59 4.98
N SER A 104 4.80 -17.07 4.49
CA SER A 104 4.47 -17.16 3.06
C SER A 104 5.31 -16.20 2.23
N SER A 105 5.51 -16.53 0.94
CA SER A 105 6.23 -15.67 0.00
C SER A 105 5.31 -15.27 -1.14
N VAL A 106 5.28 -14.00 -1.51
CA VAL A 106 4.52 -13.50 -2.66
C VAL A 106 5.22 -13.91 -3.95
N ARG A 107 4.47 -14.45 -4.90
CA ARG A 107 5.01 -14.86 -6.21
C ARG A 107 5.64 -13.66 -6.93
N PRO A 108 6.82 -13.82 -7.55
CA PRO A 108 7.55 -12.73 -8.20
C PRO A 108 6.74 -11.88 -9.18
N ASN A 109 5.87 -12.50 -9.97
CA ASN A 109 5.09 -11.83 -11.02
C ASN A 109 3.64 -11.55 -10.60
N TYR A 110 3.31 -11.70 -9.32
CA TYR A 110 1.97 -11.38 -8.85
C TYR A 110 1.72 -9.88 -8.92
N THR A 111 0.74 -9.49 -9.73
CA THR A 111 0.21 -8.13 -9.74
C THR A 111 -1.09 -8.12 -8.94
N PRO A 112 -1.20 -7.30 -7.88
CA PRO A 112 -2.45 -7.17 -7.14
C PRO A 112 -3.58 -6.80 -8.09
N LEU A 113 -4.69 -7.54 -8.01
CA LEU A 113 -5.90 -7.18 -8.73
C LEU A 113 -6.39 -5.84 -8.20
N SER A 114 -6.68 -4.90 -9.10
CA SER A 114 -7.31 -3.65 -8.69
C SER A 114 -8.75 -3.96 -8.31
N GLN A 115 -9.19 -3.49 -7.14
CA GLN A 115 -10.62 -3.45 -6.87
C GLN A 115 -11.27 -2.36 -7.72
N VAL A 116 -12.49 -2.65 -8.19
CA VAL A 116 -13.31 -1.71 -8.96
C VAL A 116 -13.53 -0.46 -8.12
N GLU A 117 -13.22 0.72 -8.68
CA GLU A 117 -13.20 2.02 -7.97
C GLU A 117 -14.58 2.44 -7.40
N ASN A 118 -15.65 1.68 -7.72
CA ASN A 118 -17.02 1.82 -7.21
C ASN A 118 -17.66 0.46 -6.88
N ALA A 119 -16.88 -0.46 -6.30
CA ALA A 119 -17.39 -1.74 -5.83
C ALA A 119 -18.68 -1.57 -5.00
N LYS A 120 -19.74 -2.27 -5.40
CA LYS A 120 -20.94 -2.40 -4.57
C LYS A 120 -20.63 -3.43 -3.50
N TYR A 121 -20.66 -2.99 -2.25
CA TYR A 121 -20.53 -3.86 -1.10
C TYR A 121 -21.90 -4.42 -0.75
N ALA A 122 -22.06 -5.74 -0.87
CA ALA A 122 -23.22 -6.44 -0.32
C ALA A 122 -22.81 -7.04 1.01
N GLN A 123 -23.39 -6.55 2.12
CA GLN A 123 -23.17 -7.16 3.43
C GLN A 123 -23.47 -8.66 3.35
N PHE A 124 -22.51 -9.48 3.76
CA PHE A 124 -22.56 -10.91 3.52
C PHE A 124 -22.45 -11.72 4.80
N MET A 125 -21.51 -11.36 5.67
CA MET A 125 -21.14 -12.18 6.82
C MET A 125 -20.82 -11.30 8.02
N HIS A 126 -21.28 -11.75 9.19
CA HIS A 126 -20.84 -11.25 10.48
C HIS A 126 -19.83 -12.23 11.10
N VAL A 127 -18.77 -11.71 11.74
CA VAL A 127 -17.70 -12.50 12.36
C VAL A 127 -17.39 -11.94 13.74
N LYS A 128 -17.63 -12.71 14.81
CA LYS A 128 -17.35 -12.23 16.18
C LYS A 128 -15.87 -11.95 16.40
N LYS A 129 -14.97 -12.75 15.83
CA LYS A 129 -13.51 -12.57 15.90
C LYS A 129 -12.85 -12.78 14.54
N LEU A 130 -12.36 -11.71 13.95
CA LEU A 130 -11.57 -11.72 12.73
C LEU A 130 -10.10 -11.55 13.06
N ARG A 131 -9.25 -12.42 12.51
CA ARG A 131 -7.79 -12.32 12.65
C ARG A 131 -7.09 -12.61 11.34
N TYR A 132 -6.19 -11.74 10.96
CA TYR A 132 -5.31 -11.89 9.81
C TYR A 132 -3.86 -11.72 10.27
N VAL A 133 -3.02 -12.70 9.95
CA VAL A 133 -1.61 -12.73 10.34
C VAL A 133 -0.77 -13.01 9.12
N ALA A 134 0.23 -12.19 8.89
CA ALA A 134 1.22 -12.41 7.86
C ALA A 134 2.57 -11.96 8.42
N ASP A 135 3.29 -12.86 9.10
CA ASP A 135 4.49 -12.51 9.87
C ASP A 135 5.64 -13.52 9.71
N PRO A 136 6.71 -13.21 8.95
CA PRO A 136 6.73 -12.22 7.89
C PRO A 136 6.02 -12.73 6.63
N LEU A 137 5.43 -11.81 5.87
CA LEU A 137 5.13 -12.00 4.46
C LEU A 137 6.34 -11.57 3.63
N LYS A 138 6.89 -12.51 2.87
CA LYS A 138 8.12 -12.27 2.09
C LYS A 138 7.78 -11.82 0.69
N TYR A 139 8.35 -10.70 0.27
CA TYR A 139 8.40 -10.25 -1.11
C TYR A 139 9.78 -10.56 -1.68
N GLN A 140 9.96 -10.43 -3.00
CA GLN A 140 11.23 -10.77 -3.65
C GLN A 140 12.46 -10.13 -3.00
N ASN A 141 12.34 -8.89 -2.51
CA ASN A 141 13.47 -8.08 -2.06
C ASN A 141 13.29 -7.51 -0.64
N TYR A 142 12.21 -7.88 0.07
CA TYR A 142 11.92 -7.36 1.40
C TYR A 142 10.90 -8.23 2.13
N ALA A 143 10.90 -8.22 3.46
CA ALA A 143 9.82 -8.79 4.26
C ALA A 143 8.98 -7.69 4.91
N ALA A 144 7.68 -7.96 5.06
CA ALA A 144 6.78 -7.11 5.83
C ALA A 144 5.89 -7.99 6.71
N SER A 145 5.63 -7.53 7.92
CA SER A 145 4.70 -8.19 8.83
C SER A 145 3.42 -7.40 8.96
N MET A 146 2.27 -8.06 8.85
CA MET A 146 0.96 -7.47 9.06
C MET A 146 0.14 -8.34 10.01
N VAL A 147 -0.42 -7.70 11.04
CA VAL A 147 -1.43 -8.32 11.90
C VAL A 147 -2.64 -7.42 11.90
N LEU A 148 -3.82 -7.97 11.62
CA LEU A 148 -5.10 -7.29 11.73
C LEU A 148 -6.03 -8.13 12.59
N GLU A 149 -6.66 -7.48 13.56
CA GLU A 149 -7.63 -8.09 14.46
C GLU A 149 -8.87 -7.20 14.51
N ALA A 150 -10.06 -7.80 14.47
CA ALA A 150 -11.31 -7.07 14.64
C ALA A 150 -12.33 -7.92 15.38
N ASN A 151 -13.12 -7.29 16.24
CA ASN A 151 -14.24 -7.90 16.95
C ASN A 151 -15.57 -7.45 16.34
N ASP A 152 -16.54 -8.35 16.33
CA ASP A 152 -17.89 -8.12 15.79
C ASP A 152 -17.84 -7.50 14.39
N ALA A 153 -17.05 -8.10 13.50
CA ALA A 153 -16.71 -7.59 12.20
C ALA A 153 -17.78 -7.94 11.16
N ASP A 154 -18.23 -6.94 10.39
CA ASP A 154 -19.07 -7.15 9.21
C ASP A 154 -18.22 -7.18 7.95
N LEU A 155 -18.26 -8.31 7.26
CA LEU A 155 -17.63 -8.54 5.97
C LEU A 155 -18.67 -8.43 4.85
N ALA A 156 -18.35 -7.59 3.85
CA ALA A 156 -19.14 -7.48 2.64
C ALA A 156 -18.46 -8.16 1.47
N LEU A 157 -19.24 -8.74 0.57
CA LEU A 157 -18.74 -9.22 -0.71
C LEU A 157 -18.58 -8.06 -1.68
N THR A 158 -17.47 -8.07 -2.39
CA THR A 158 -17.17 -7.21 -3.52
C THR A 158 -16.69 -8.03 -4.70
N ALA A 159 -16.98 -7.57 -5.92
CA ALA A 159 -16.40 -8.12 -7.13
C ALA A 159 -15.05 -7.46 -7.45
N SER A 160 -14.12 -8.26 -7.94
CA SER A 160 -12.87 -7.85 -8.57
C SER A 160 -13.08 -7.71 -10.09
N ASP A 161 -12.13 -7.05 -10.77
CA ASP A 161 -12.14 -6.83 -12.23
C ASP A 161 -12.27 -8.16 -13.04
N ASP A 162 -11.78 -9.27 -12.48
CA ASP A 162 -11.84 -10.62 -13.05
C ASP A 162 -13.11 -11.40 -12.68
N LYS A 163 -14.13 -10.72 -12.15
CA LYS A 163 -15.39 -11.31 -11.64
C LYS A 163 -15.21 -12.29 -10.46
N LYS A 164 -14.01 -12.37 -9.89
CA LYS A 164 -13.82 -13.08 -8.61
C LYS A 164 -14.33 -12.23 -7.46
N LEU A 165 -14.72 -12.90 -6.39
CA LEU A 165 -15.18 -12.23 -5.19
C LEU A 165 -14.02 -11.90 -4.26
N ALA A 166 -14.23 -10.93 -3.39
CA ALA A 166 -13.42 -10.71 -2.21
C ALA A 166 -14.34 -10.30 -1.06
N LEU A 167 -13.93 -10.65 0.16
CA LEU A 167 -14.54 -10.14 1.38
C LEU A 167 -13.81 -8.87 1.79
N ALA A 168 -14.56 -7.85 2.18
CA ALA A 168 -14.02 -6.59 2.61
C ALA A 168 -14.55 -6.27 4.01
N LEU A 169 -13.65 -5.90 4.92
CA LEU A 169 -14.04 -5.43 6.25
C LEU A 169 -14.74 -4.08 6.13
N THR A 170 -16.04 -4.04 6.43
CA THR A 170 -16.90 -2.85 6.25
C THR A 170 -17.42 -2.25 7.55
N ASN A 171 -17.43 -3.01 8.63
CA ASN A 171 -17.75 -2.53 9.98
C ASN A 171 -17.07 -3.41 11.03
N CYS A 172 -16.91 -2.92 12.26
CA CYS A 172 -16.50 -3.72 13.42
C CYS A 172 -16.82 -2.98 14.73
N SER A 173 -16.89 -3.67 15.87
CA SER A 173 -17.02 -2.99 17.17
C SER A 173 -15.71 -2.32 17.59
N THR A 174 -14.61 -3.07 17.44
CA THR A 174 -13.23 -2.64 17.72
C THR A 174 -12.29 -3.37 16.79
N GLY A 175 -11.20 -2.73 16.37
CA GLY A 175 -10.18 -3.38 15.57
C GLY A 175 -8.84 -2.69 15.67
N SER A 176 -7.80 -3.46 15.35
CA SER A 176 -6.44 -2.98 15.30
C SER A 176 -5.70 -3.56 14.11
N ALA A 177 -4.78 -2.80 13.55
CA ALA A 177 -3.85 -3.25 12.54
C ALA A 177 -2.43 -2.79 12.88
N ARG A 178 -1.47 -3.70 12.70
CA ARG A 178 -0.05 -3.43 12.86
C ARG A 178 0.68 -3.81 11.59
N LEU A 179 1.36 -2.85 10.98
CA LEU A 179 2.32 -3.07 9.90
C LEU A 179 3.73 -2.88 10.44
N THR A 180 4.63 -3.82 10.19
CA THR A 180 6.05 -3.75 10.57
C THR A 180 6.93 -4.07 9.37
N ILE A 181 7.96 -3.26 9.13
CA ILE A 181 8.94 -3.46 8.06
C ILE A 181 10.33 -3.10 8.60
N ASP A 182 11.33 -3.96 8.39
CA ASP A 182 12.74 -3.64 8.71
C ASP A 182 13.23 -2.51 7.79
N LEU A 183 13.97 -1.54 8.33
CA LEU A 183 14.41 -0.39 7.54
C LEU A 183 15.36 -0.77 6.38
N ARG A 184 16.16 -1.84 6.52
CA ARG A 184 17.04 -2.36 5.46
C ARG A 184 16.25 -3.05 4.36
N ASP A 185 15.21 -3.76 4.75
CA ASP A 185 14.27 -4.39 3.82
C ASP A 185 13.49 -3.32 3.05
N LEU A 186 13.12 -2.22 3.71
CA LEU A 186 12.47 -1.09 3.08
C LEU A 186 13.35 -0.42 2.00
N GLU A 187 14.64 -0.23 2.28
CA GLU A 187 15.63 0.26 1.30
C GLU A 187 15.75 -0.68 0.09
N SER A 188 15.80 -1.98 0.36
CA SER A 188 15.88 -3.02 -0.68
C SER A 188 14.61 -3.06 -1.55
N GLY A 189 13.45 -2.93 -0.92
CA GLY A 189 12.15 -2.83 -1.59
C GLY A 189 12.03 -1.58 -2.47
N LEU A 190 12.52 -0.43 -1.99
CA LEU A 190 12.60 0.82 -2.75
C LEU A 190 13.48 0.66 -4.01
N ALA A 191 14.66 0.06 -3.87
CA ALA A 191 15.60 -0.15 -4.96
C ALA A 191 15.04 -1.11 -6.03
N ALA A 192 14.28 -2.12 -5.60
CA ALA A 192 13.60 -3.03 -6.52
C ALA A 192 12.48 -2.34 -7.31
N GLY A 193 11.62 -1.57 -6.63
CA GLY A 193 10.49 -0.88 -7.25
C GLY A 193 10.89 0.13 -8.32
N SER A 194 12.04 0.79 -8.14
CA SER A 194 12.53 1.81 -9.07
C SER A 194 13.09 1.25 -10.38
N ARG A 195 13.46 -0.04 -10.45
CA ARG A 195 13.97 -0.68 -11.68
C ARG A 195 12.88 -0.96 -12.70
N LEU A 196 11.61 -0.87 -12.32
CA LEU A 196 10.51 -1.42 -13.11
C LEU A 196 10.06 -0.57 -14.31
N ARG A 197 10.47 0.71 -14.46
CA ARG A 197 9.83 1.61 -15.45
C ARG A 197 10.63 2.82 -15.96
N SER A 198 11.97 2.80 -15.99
CA SER A 198 12.71 3.92 -16.59
C SER A 198 12.82 3.77 -18.12
N THR A 199 12.23 4.70 -18.86
CA THR A 199 12.42 4.85 -20.32
C THR A 199 13.78 5.45 -20.69
N MET A 200 14.44 6.12 -19.73
CA MET A 200 15.82 6.59 -19.85
C MET A 200 16.78 5.53 -19.34
N ALA A 201 18.03 5.54 -19.82
CA ALA A 201 19.14 4.74 -19.28
C ALA A 201 19.51 5.23 -17.87
N PHE A 202 18.59 5.02 -16.93
CA PHE A 202 18.65 5.40 -15.54
C PHE A 202 18.82 4.13 -14.71
N GLY A 203 20.02 3.90 -14.17
CA GLY A 203 20.31 2.78 -13.28
C GLY A 203 20.46 3.29 -11.86
N ILE A 204 19.80 2.68 -10.89
CA ILE A 204 20.04 2.97 -9.46
C ILE A 204 21.10 2.01 -8.94
N ASP A 205 22.18 2.59 -8.41
CA ASP A 205 23.29 1.84 -7.83
C ASP A 205 23.04 1.58 -6.34
N SER A 206 22.58 2.58 -5.59
CA SER A 206 22.24 2.42 -4.17
C SER A 206 21.20 3.43 -3.69
N ILE A 207 20.43 3.03 -2.68
CA ILE A 207 19.49 3.89 -1.97
C ILE A 207 19.85 3.85 -0.48
N GLY A 208 19.94 5.01 0.16
CA GLY A 208 20.03 5.13 1.61
C GLY A 208 18.81 5.87 2.14
N LEU A 209 18.17 5.32 3.16
CA LEU A 209 16.98 5.88 3.80
C LEU A 209 17.28 6.18 5.26
N GLN A 210 17.10 7.43 5.65
CA GLN A 210 17.10 7.84 7.04
C GLN A 210 15.70 8.29 7.40
N LEU A 211 15.13 7.66 8.41
CA LEU A 211 13.87 8.08 9.01
C LEU A 211 14.16 8.69 10.36
N ARG A 212 13.38 9.71 10.72
CA ARG A 212 13.36 10.30 12.05
C ARG A 212 11.92 10.55 12.45
N SER A 213 11.63 10.40 13.72
CA SER A 213 10.31 10.67 14.26
C SER A 213 10.49 11.50 15.52
N SER A 214 9.96 12.73 15.50
CA SER A 214 9.99 13.64 16.63
C SER A 214 8.78 13.46 17.55
N THR A 215 7.68 12.95 16.99
CA THR A 215 6.43 12.62 17.70
C THR A 215 5.83 11.36 17.10
N LYS A 216 4.87 10.73 17.79
CA LYS A 216 4.15 9.54 17.28
C LYS A 216 3.39 9.77 15.96
N GLN A 217 3.16 11.01 15.58
CA GLN A 217 2.37 11.41 14.40
C GLN A 217 3.23 12.10 13.33
N THR A 218 4.51 12.36 13.62
CA THR A 218 5.44 13.00 12.69
C THR A 218 6.50 12.00 12.24
N LEU A 219 6.73 11.97 10.93
CA LEU A 219 7.79 11.19 10.30
C LEU A 219 8.55 12.06 9.30
N GLU A 220 9.84 12.21 9.51
CA GLU A 220 10.77 12.87 8.61
C GLU A 220 11.59 11.81 7.87
N ALA A 221 11.81 12.02 6.59
CA ALA A 221 12.54 11.11 5.73
C ALA A 221 13.59 11.85 4.92
N VAL A 222 14.79 11.28 4.88
CA VAL A 222 15.87 11.68 3.98
C VAL A 222 16.25 10.46 3.15
N LEU A 223 16.01 10.53 1.85
CA LEU A 223 16.35 9.50 0.88
C LEU A 223 17.54 9.98 0.05
N THR A 224 18.65 9.27 0.10
CA THR A 224 19.81 9.52 -0.77
C THR A 224 19.85 8.46 -1.86
N ILE A 225 19.87 8.89 -3.11
CA ILE A 225 19.88 8.00 -4.26
C ILE A 225 21.18 8.24 -5.02
N ASN A 226 21.95 7.16 -5.19
CA ASN A 226 23.06 7.11 -6.13
C ASN A 226 22.61 6.34 -7.36
N ALA A 227 22.72 6.97 -8.51
CA ALA A 227 22.27 6.44 -9.78
C ALA A 227 23.26 6.78 -10.89
N ARG A 228 22.99 6.26 -12.08
CA ARG A 228 23.66 6.60 -13.33
C ARG A 228 22.64 6.98 -14.38
N VAL A 229 22.85 8.09 -15.06
CA VAL A 229 22.05 8.55 -16.21
C VAL A 229 22.93 8.58 -17.43
N LEU A 230 22.66 7.73 -18.44
CA LEU A 230 23.52 7.64 -19.64
C LEU A 230 25.01 7.43 -19.28
N MET A 231 25.27 6.57 -18.29
CA MET A 231 26.60 6.31 -17.69
C MET A 231 27.21 7.44 -16.85
N LEU A 232 26.62 8.64 -16.81
CA LEU A 232 27.08 9.70 -15.91
C LEU A 232 26.60 9.40 -14.47
N PRO A 233 27.47 9.50 -13.46
CA PRO A 233 27.04 9.41 -12.07
C PRO A 233 26.04 10.51 -11.78
N ALA A 234 24.98 10.16 -11.05
CA ALA A 234 23.91 11.06 -10.65
C ALA A 234 23.52 10.76 -9.22
N ARG A 235 23.85 11.67 -8.32
CA ARG A 235 23.53 11.62 -6.90
C ARG A 235 22.56 12.73 -6.56
N PHE A 236 21.47 12.36 -5.90
CA PHE A 236 20.49 13.32 -5.44
C PHE A 236 19.84 12.85 -4.15
N ARG A 237 19.35 13.82 -3.38
CA ARG A 237 18.74 13.64 -2.08
C ARG A 237 17.31 14.16 -2.12
N LEU A 238 16.38 13.36 -1.63
CA LEU A 238 15.01 13.76 -1.36
C LEU A 238 14.85 13.93 0.14
N THR A 239 14.23 15.03 0.55
CA THR A 239 13.85 15.27 1.94
C THR A 239 12.34 15.50 1.99
N GLY A 240 11.73 15.13 3.11
CA GLY A 240 10.30 15.30 3.29
C GLY A 240 9.87 15.04 4.71
N ARG A 241 8.75 15.63 5.07
CA ARG A 241 8.09 15.43 6.34
C ARG A 241 6.63 15.07 6.11
N ALA A 242 6.15 14.11 6.88
CA ALA A 242 4.77 13.69 6.93
C ALA A 242 4.25 13.88 8.36
N ASP A 243 3.24 14.70 8.53
CA ASP A 243 2.52 14.89 9.78
C ASP A 243 1.09 14.36 9.64
N ILE A 244 0.59 13.70 10.67
CA ILE A 244 -0.80 13.23 10.75
C ILE A 244 -1.58 14.21 11.62
N ASP A 245 -2.71 14.71 11.10
CA ASP A 245 -3.62 15.57 11.86
C ASP A 245 -4.68 14.75 12.63
N ASP A 246 -5.50 15.46 13.41
CA ASP A 246 -6.59 14.88 14.20
C ASP A 246 -7.70 14.23 13.34
N GLN A 247 -7.70 14.47 12.02
CA GLN A 247 -8.61 13.84 11.07
C GLN A 247 -7.97 12.64 10.34
N PHE A 248 -6.81 12.18 10.81
CA PHE A 248 -6.00 11.11 10.21
C PHE A 248 -5.64 11.37 8.75
N ARG A 249 -5.51 12.64 8.38
CA ARG A 249 -4.98 13.07 7.09
C ARG A 249 -3.49 13.31 7.22
N VAL A 250 -2.76 12.87 6.20
CA VAL A 250 -1.32 13.10 6.13
C VAL A 250 -1.07 14.39 5.38
N HIS A 251 -0.35 15.29 6.03
CA HIS A 251 0.18 16.51 5.43
C HIS A 251 1.63 16.27 5.06
N PHE A 252 1.93 16.39 3.77
CA PHE A 252 3.32 16.36 3.32
C PHE A 252 3.88 17.77 3.29
N THR A 253 4.92 18.02 4.06
CA THR A 253 5.59 19.32 4.16
C THR A 253 7.08 19.15 3.88
N ASN A 254 7.73 20.26 3.54
CA ASN A 254 9.18 20.32 3.30
C ASN A 254 9.68 19.26 2.30
N LEU A 255 8.86 18.95 1.28
CA LEU A 255 9.25 18.06 0.20
C LEU A 255 10.25 18.78 -0.71
N ASN A 256 11.48 18.29 -0.75
CA ASN A 256 12.55 18.89 -1.54
C ASN A 256 13.44 17.83 -2.18
N ALA A 257 13.95 18.12 -3.37
CA ALA A 257 14.87 17.31 -4.15
C ALA A 257 16.09 18.14 -4.54
N GLU A 258 17.27 17.68 -4.14
CA GLU A 258 18.55 18.36 -4.39
C GLU A 258 19.51 17.39 -5.08
N GLY A 259 20.21 17.87 -6.11
CA GLY A 259 21.26 17.10 -6.78
C GLY A 259 22.64 17.53 -6.32
N ASP A 260 23.53 16.56 -6.07
CA ASP A 260 24.92 16.82 -5.66
C ASP A 260 25.86 17.04 -6.87
N ASP A 261 25.43 16.64 -8.07
CA ASP A 261 26.16 16.78 -9.33
C ASP A 261 25.24 17.23 -10.48
N PRO A 262 25.75 17.62 -11.67
CA PRO A 262 24.91 18.14 -12.76
C PRO A 262 23.81 17.19 -13.23
N ALA A 263 24.08 15.88 -13.30
CA ALA A 263 23.09 14.89 -13.70
C ALA A 263 22.05 14.69 -12.59
N GLY A 264 22.50 14.63 -11.33
CA GLY A 264 21.66 14.63 -10.14
C GLY A 264 20.75 15.85 -10.05
N ALA A 265 21.27 17.04 -10.36
CA ALA A 265 20.50 18.30 -10.33
C ALA A 265 19.39 18.31 -11.39
N MET A 266 19.67 17.78 -12.59
CA MET A 266 18.66 17.62 -13.63
C MET A 266 17.54 16.67 -13.19
N VAL A 267 17.89 15.52 -12.61
CA VAL A 267 16.91 14.54 -12.09
C VAL A 267 16.12 15.16 -10.94
N ALA A 268 16.80 15.83 -10.01
CA ALA A 268 16.18 16.51 -8.87
C ALA A 268 15.18 17.56 -9.32
N ALA A 269 15.48 18.37 -10.34
CA ALA A 269 14.54 19.36 -10.88
C ALA A 269 13.25 18.72 -11.44
N VAL A 270 13.36 17.59 -12.14
CA VAL A 270 12.20 16.83 -12.65
C VAL A 270 11.36 16.26 -11.50
N VAL A 271 12.01 15.74 -10.47
CA VAL A 271 11.35 15.20 -9.28
C VAL A 271 10.69 16.34 -8.47
N GLN A 272 11.37 17.48 -8.31
CA GLN A 272 10.90 18.65 -7.57
C GLN A 272 9.56 19.15 -8.11
N GLY A 273 9.42 19.30 -9.43
CA GLY A 273 8.16 19.76 -10.02
C GLY A 273 6.97 18.83 -9.77
N LYS A 274 7.21 17.58 -9.38
CA LYS A 274 6.16 16.66 -8.92
C LYS A 274 6.00 16.70 -7.40
N LEU A 275 7.07 16.88 -6.62
CA LEU A 275 7.01 17.09 -5.17
C LEU A 275 6.26 18.38 -4.80
N ASP A 276 6.43 19.46 -5.57
CA ASP A 276 5.73 20.73 -5.36
C ASP A 276 4.20 20.57 -5.43
N LYS A 277 3.72 19.63 -6.27
CA LYS A 277 2.29 19.31 -6.36
C LYS A 277 1.76 18.56 -5.15
N LEU A 278 2.64 17.96 -4.36
CA LEU A 278 2.31 17.22 -3.14
C LEU A 278 2.54 18.05 -1.88
N ASN A 279 3.42 19.04 -1.94
CA ASN A 279 3.78 19.87 -0.81
C ASN A 279 2.56 20.67 -0.33
N ASN A 280 2.37 20.71 0.99
CA ASN A 280 1.22 21.30 1.67
C ASN A 280 -0.15 20.73 1.25
N ARG A 281 -0.18 19.50 0.71
CA ARG A 281 -1.44 18.79 0.46
C ARG A 281 -1.71 17.77 1.55
N ALA A 282 -2.96 17.76 1.98
CA ALA A 282 -3.52 16.71 2.81
C ALA A 282 -3.99 15.55 1.92
N ALA A 283 -3.60 14.33 2.26
CA ALA A 283 -4.13 13.11 1.66
C ALA A 283 -4.69 12.19 2.76
N PRO A 284 -5.84 11.52 2.54
CA PRO A 284 -6.32 10.53 3.49
C PRO A 284 -5.27 9.41 3.60
N LEU A 285 -4.80 9.12 4.82
CA LEU A 285 -3.73 8.14 5.01
C LEU A 285 -4.20 6.73 4.68
N LEU A 286 -5.45 6.42 5.00
CA LEU A 286 -6.03 5.11 4.86
C LEU A 286 -7.40 5.25 4.21
N LYS A 287 -7.73 4.34 3.30
CA LYS A 287 -9.11 4.08 2.94
C LYS A 287 -9.43 2.65 3.32
N LEU A 288 -10.32 2.51 4.28
CA LEU A 288 -10.94 1.24 4.59
C LEU A 288 -12.10 0.99 3.63
N PRO A 289 -12.46 -0.27 3.38
CA PRO A 289 -13.67 -0.59 2.62
C PRO A 289 -14.92 -0.10 3.36
N GLY A 290 -15.87 0.44 2.61
CA GLY A 290 -17.08 1.04 3.17
C GLY A 290 -16.87 2.43 3.76
N ASP A 291 -17.91 2.95 4.40
CA ASP A 291 -18.01 4.29 5.00
C ASP A 291 -18.23 4.25 6.52
N ARG A 292 -18.31 3.05 7.12
CA ARG A 292 -18.68 2.87 8.54
C ARG A 292 -17.50 2.72 9.48
N ILE A 293 -16.30 2.42 8.98
CA ILE A 293 -15.10 2.31 9.84
C ILE A 293 -14.37 3.65 9.88
N HIS A 294 -14.07 4.11 11.09
CA HIS A 294 -13.23 5.28 11.35
C HIS A 294 -11.98 4.86 12.11
N ILE A 295 -10.92 5.64 11.95
CA ILE A 295 -9.66 5.44 12.69
C ILE A 295 -9.81 6.15 14.03
N ASP A 296 -9.45 5.46 15.11
CA ASP A 296 -9.49 6.01 16.48
C ASP A 296 -8.12 6.52 16.92
N ASP A 297 -7.05 5.83 16.48
CA ASP A 297 -5.68 6.19 16.81
C ASP A 297 -4.72 5.67 15.73
N LEU A 298 -3.62 6.39 15.53
CA LEU A 298 -2.57 6.01 14.62
C LEU A 298 -1.21 6.49 15.08
N GLN A 299 -0.27 5.56 15.19
CA GLN A 299 1.05 5.82 15.74
C GLN A 299 2.14 5.25 14.83
N PHE A 300 3.15 6.07 14.55
CA PHE A 300 4.44 5.63 14.05
C PHE A 300 5.37 5.32 15.22
N MET A 301 6.06 4.18 15.12
CA MET A 301 7.20 3.87 15.99
C MET A 301 8.37 3.53 15.10
N LEU A 302 9.53 4.10 15.43
CA LEU A 302 10.75 3.94 14.66
C LEU A 302 11.87 3.45 15.57
N ASP A 303 12.39 2.28 15.24
CA ASP A 303 13.59 1.69 15.83
C ASP A 303 14.46 1.10 14.70
N SER A 304 14.87 -0.17 14.79
CA SER A 304 15.41 -0.91 13.64
C SER A 304 14.34 -1.20 12.58
N ASN A 305 13.07 -1.11 12.98
CA ASN A 305 11.90 -1.29 12.16
C ASN A 305 11.08 -0.01 12.12
N LEU A 306 10.36 0.17 11.02
CA LEU A 306 9.19 1.03 11.02
C LEU A 306 7.97 0.21 11.42
N ARG A 307 7.26 0.68 12.45
CA ARG A 307 5.97 0.12 12.87
C ARG A 307 4.88 1.17 12.73
N ILE A 308 3.77 0.77 12.13
CA ILE A 308 2.54 1.57 12.03
C ILE A 308 1.46 0.80 12.79
N ASN A 309 1.01 1.37 13.90
CA ASN A 309 -0.13 0.86 14.64
C ASN A 309 -1.36 1.70 14.29
N ILE A 310 -2.48 1.03 14.04
CA ILE A 310 -3.76 1.64 13.69
C ILE A 310 -4.80 1.02 14.62
N GLN A 311 -5.58 1.84 15.32
CA GLN A 311 -6.80 1.43 16.01
C GLN A 311 -7.98 1.99 15.22
N PHE A 312 -9.03 1.20 15.08
CA PHE A 312 -10.21 1.60 14.33
C PHE A 312 -11.47 0.99 14.93
N SER A 313 -12.59 1.66 14.73
CA SER A 313 -13.89 1.21 15.18
C SER A 313 -14.96 1.56 14.15
N GLY A 314 -16.05 0.81 14.20
CA GLY A 314 -17.19 0.98 13.34
C GLY A 314 -18.27 1.85 13.96
N GLN A 315 -19.17 2.36 13.12
CA GLN A 315 -20.43 2.92 13.59
C GLN A 315 -21.34 1.79 14.10
N LYS A 316 -21.87 1.99 15.31
CA LYS A 316 -22.92 1.14 15.90
C LYS A 316 -24.23 1.27 15.16
#